data_AF-A0AAD3MH91-F1
#
_entry.id   AF-A0AAD3MH91-F1
#
_cell.length_a   1.000
_cell.length_b   1.000
_cell.length_c   1.000
_cell.angle_alpha   90.00
_cell.angle_beta   90.00
_cell.angle_gamma   90.00
#
_symmetry.space_group_name_H-M   'P 1'
#
loop_
_entity.id
_entity.type
_entity.pdbx_description
1 polymer ?
#
loop_
_entity_poly.entity_id
_entity_poly.type
_entity_poly.pdbx_seq_one_letter_code
_entity_poly.pdbx_strand_id
1 'polypeptide(L)'
;MNFSFWPEKETQQCEVTYKGTTYTGYMTLCAAIMRAMDEGIPITDPKYFSQMSVEELGHVLRSDNETPMPMLQERHQVLTEGGRVLLEHGGSFRSFISQAGNDARKMVELVVEKIPSYRDEATYEGKRISFYKRAQILVADFWGVMAAREEGDIINMDWLTMFADYRVPQALVYLGAIRYSDTLMQTLKNGELLCSGDRREVEIRGCSIWSVELIKDRLYKLVRERDGQTCNVNSAIIDFYLWPYAKQHHKEMAHIPIHHTRCIYY
;
A
#
# COMPACT_ATOMS: atom_id res chain seq x y z
N MET A 1 0.11 0.00 9.05
CA MET A 1 0.17 1.47 9.20
C MET A 1 0.33 2.24 7.88
N ASN A 2 0.66 1.58 6.75
CA ASN A 2 0.79 2.23 5.44
C ASN A 2 -0.57 2.59 4.83
N PHE A 3 -1.19 3.68 5.28
CA PHE A 3 -2.44 4.22 4.71
C PHE A 3 -2.71 5.70 5.07
N SER A 4 -3.29 6.48 4.16
CA SER A 4 -3.96 7.76 4.37
C SER A 4 -3.06 8.87 4.88
N PHE A 5 -1.88 9.01 4.26
CA PHE A 5 -0.89 10.04 4.59
C PHE A 5 -1.21 11.43 4.03
N TRP A 6 -2.18 11.54 3.13
CA TRP A 6 -2.53 12.82 2.53
C TRP A 6 -3.26 13.71 3.56
N PRO A 7 -2.95 15.02 3.60
CA PRO A 7 -3.53 15.94 4.57
C PRO A 7 -4.89 16.49 4.10
N GLU A 8 -5.73 16.98 5.00
CA GLU A 8 -6.97 17.68 4.60
C GLU A 8 -6.68 18.95 3.77
N LYS A 9 -5.58 19.63 4.08
CA LYS A 9 -5.06 20.79 3.34
C LYS A 9 -3.62 20.53 2.98
N GLU A 10 -3.22 20.81 1.73
CA GLU A 10 -1.83 20.58 1.28
C GLU A 10 -0.78 21.27 2.15
N THR A 11 -1.14 22.39 2.78
CA THR A 11 -0.29 23.18 3.69
C THR A 11 -0.15 22.56 5.09
N GLN A 12 -0.88 21.51 5.42
CA GLN A 12 -0.91 20.88 6.74
C GLN A 12 -0.42 19.45 6.64
N GLN A 13 0.84 19.26 6.23
CA GLN A 13 1.45 17.92 6.16
C GLN A 13 2.11 17.55 7.48
N CYS A 14 1.95 16.28 7.86
CA CYS A 14 2.74 15.71 8.95
C CYS A 14 4.20 15.55 8.51
N GLU A 15 5.11 16.11 9.29
CA GLU A 15 6.54 16.18 8.99
C GLU A 15 7.34 15.47 10.06
N VAL A 16 8.31 14.65 9.64
CA VAL A 16 9.28 14.03 10.56
C VAL A 16 10.67 14.20 9.99
N THR A 17 11.54 14.81 10.79
CA THR A 17 12.94 15.01 10.50
C THR A 17 13.75 13.87 11.07
N TYR A 18 14.47 13.18 10.19
CA TYR A 18 15.33 12.06 10.55
C TYR A 18 16.68 12.21 9.86
N LYS A 19 17.76 12.21 10.64
CA LYS A 19 19.16 12.38 10.17
C LYS A 19 19.33 13.61 9.25
N GLY A 20 18.75 14.74 9.65
CA GLY A 20 18.88 16.03 8.95
C GLY A 20 18.01 16.20 7.71
N THR A 21 17.13 15.24 7.39
CA THR A 21 16.17 15.34 6.28
C THR A 21 14.74 15.31 6.82
N THR A 22 13.91 16.26 6.40
CA THR A 22 12.48 16.31 6.72
C THR A 22 11.67 15.54 5.67
N TYR A 23 10.84 14.61 6.13
CA TYR A 23 10.04 13.74 5.29
C TYR A 23 8.54 14.03 5.44
N THR A 24 7.80 13.90 4.34
CA THR A 24 6.34 13.99 4.27
C THR A 24 5.72 12.73 3.65
N GLY A 25 4.39 12.59 3.79
CA GLY A 25 3.64 11.48 3.20
C GLY A 25 4.00 10.12 3.82
N TYR A 26 4.12 9.07 3.00
CA TYR A 26 4.54 7.74 3.45
C TYR A 26 5.91 7.75 4.14
N MET A 27 6.84 8.60 3.67
CA MET A 27 8.19 8.65 4.23
C MET A 27 8.20 9.19 5.66
N THR A 28 7.18 9.96 6.08
CA THR A 28 7.01 10.38 7.48
C THR A 28 6.88 9.18 8.41
N LEU A 29 6.12 8.14 8.00
CA LEU A 29 6.00 6.91 8.80
C LEU A 29 7.35 6.21 8.91
N CYS A 30 8.06 6.04 7.79
CA CYS A 30 9.37 5.39 7.80
C CYS A 30 10.36 6.13 8.71
N ALA A 31 10.42 7.46 8.60
CA ALA A 31 11.27 8.31 9.43
C ALA A 31 10.90 8.22 10.92
N ALA A 32 9.60 8.19 11.25
CA ALA A 32 9.13 8.05 12.63
C ALA A 32 9.52 6.71 13.26
N ILE A 33 9.35 5.60 12.52
CA ILE A 33 9.73 4.26 13.00
C ILE A 33 11.25 4.16 13.21
N MET A 34 12.04 4.66 12.25
CA MET A 34 13.50 4.67 12.39
C MET A 34 13.97 5.53 13.56
N ARG A 35 13.36 6.70 13.77
CA ARG A 35 13.63 7.57 14.92
C ARG A 35 13.29 6.86 16.24
N ALA A 36 12.14 6.20 16.33
CA ALA A 36 11.76 5.46 17.53
C ALA A 36 12.73 4.31 17.85
N MET A 37 13.23 3.61 16.83
CA MET A 37 14.26 2.57 17.01
C MET A 37 15.59 3.17 17.50
N ASP A 38 16.04 4.30 16.95
CA ASP A 38 17.25 5.00 17.40
C ASP A 38 17.09 5.56 18.84
N GLU A 39 15.86 5.85 19.26
CA GLU A 39 15.49 6.23 20.63
C GLU A 39 15.39 5.04 21.60
N GLY A 40 15.61 3.81 21.13
CA GLY A 40 15.54 2.59 21.94
C GLY A 40 14.12 2.07 22.18
N ILE A 41 13.11 2.58 21.47
CA ILE A 41 11.75 2.07 21.54
C ILE A 41 11.67 0.79 20.69
N PRO A 42 11.25 -0.36 21.26
CA PRO A 42 11.16 -1.63 20.53
C PRO A 42 9.89 -1.70 19.66
N ILE A 43 9.68 -0.69 18.80
CA ILE A 43 8.46 -0.54 17.99
C ILE A 43 8.24 -1.67 16.97
N THR A 44 9.28 -2.47 16.69
CA THR A 44 9.21 -3.64 15.81
C THR A 44 8.97 -4.96 16.54
N ASP A 45 8.91 -4.97 17.88
CA ASP A 45 8.61 -6.15 18.69
C ASP A 45 7.09 -6.33 18.84
N PRO A 46 6.50 -7.44 18.34
CA PRO A 46 5.07 -7.72 18.50
C PRO A 46 4.57 -7.73 19.93
N LYS A 47 5.41 -8.08 20.91
CA LYS A 47 5.05 -8.02 22.33
C LYS A 47 4.84 -6.58 22.79
N TYR A 48 5.69 -5.67 22.35
CA TYR A 48 5.57 -4.25 22.67
C TYR A 48 4.35 -3.64 21.96
N PHE A 49 4.30 -3.73 20.63
CA PHE A 49 3.28 -3.01 19.88
C PHE A 49 1.87 -3.62 19.96
N SER A 50 1.72 -4.84 20.51
CA SER A 50 0.40 -5.42 20.83
C SER A 50 -0.22 -4.85 22.11
N GLN A 51 0.59 -4.27 23.00
CA GLN A 51 0.19 -3.80 24.33
C GLN A 51 0.31 -2.29 24.50
N MET A 52 1.02 -1.61 23.60
CA MET A 52 1.22 -0.16 23.67
C MET A 52 -0.11 0.61 23.66
N SER A 53 -0.13 1.76 24.32
CA SER A 53 -1.25 2.69 24.31
C SER A 53 -1.29 3.54 23.04
N VAL A 54 -2.40 4.26 22.84
CA VAL A 54 -2.53 5.22 21.73
C VAL A 54 -1.56 6.39 21.92
N GLU A 55 -1.33 6.80 23.17
CA GLU A 55 -0.39 7.87 23.54
C GLU A 55 1.05 7.47 23.26
N GLU A 56 1.43 6.22 23.57
CA GLU A 56 2.75 5.68 23.23
C GLU A 56 2.96 5.66 21.71
N LEU A 57 1.97 5.21 20.94
CA LEU A 57 2.05 5.27 19.49
C LEU A 57 2.08 6.72 18.99
N GLY A 58 1.34 7.63 19.62
CA GLY A 58 1.35 9.06 19.33
C GLY A 58 2.73 9.67 19.52
N HIS A 59 3.46 9.24 20.56
CA HIS A 59 4.85 9.65 20.78
C HIS A 59 5.79 9.07 19.72
N VAL A 60 5.64 7.80 19.34
CA VAL A 60 6.42 7.17 18.26
C VAL A 60 6.21 7.91 16.93
N LEU A 61 4.96 8.23 16.59
CA LEU A 61 4.58 8.85 15.32
C LEU A 61 4.48 10.38 15.37
N ARG A 62 5.02 11.01 16.42
CA ARG A 62 4.91 12.46 16.62
C ARG A 62 5.46 13.25 15.44
N SER A 63 4.74 14.29 15.03
CA SER A 63 5.23 15.24 14.03
C SER A 63 6.23 16.21 14.66
N ASP A 64 7.10 16.79 13.85
CA ASP A 64 7.96 17.92 14.23
C ASP A 64 7.27 19.27 14.06
N ASN A 65 6.02 19.27 13.55
CA ASN A 65 5.17 20.44 13.41
C ASN A 65 3.79 20.22 14.07
N GLU A 66 2.88 21.20 13.94
CA GLU A 66 1.54 21.15 14.55
C GLU A 66 0.59 20.14 13.91
N THR A 67 0.94 19.56 12.75
CA THR A 67 0.07 18.59 12.05
C THR A 67 0.39 17.17 12.52
N PRO A 68 -0.51 16.49 13.25
CA PRO A 68 -0.26 15.13 13.71
C PRO A 68 -0.31 14.10 12.57
N MET A 69 0.24 12.92 12.83
CA MET A 69 0.06 11.76 11.95
C MET A 69 -1.44 11.44 11.80
N PRO A 70 -1.98 11.38 10.57
CA PRO A 70 -3.40 11.11 10.36
C PRO A 70 -3.78 9.69 10.80
N MET A 71 -5.03 9.53 11.22
CA MET A 71 -5.63 8.23 11.59
C MET A 71 -4.81 7.47 12.64
N LEU A 72 -4.37 8.18 13.70
CA LEU A 72 -3.56 7.60 14.78
C LEU A 72 -4.30 6.45 15.48
N GLN A 73 -5.60 6.61 15.72
CA GLN A 73 -6.42 5.59 16.38
C GLN A 73 -6.50 4.30 15.54
N GLU A 74 -6.72 4.42 14.24
CA GLU A 74 -6.78 3.29 13.34
C GLU A 74 -5.40 2.64 13.15
N ARG A 75 -4.33 3.43 13.12
CA ARG A 75 -2.95 2.91 13.12
C ARG A 75 -2.66 2.08 14.36
N HIS A 76 -3.09 2.56 15.53
CA HIS A 76 -2.99 1.82 16.79
C HIS A 76 -3.78 0.52 16.74
N GLN A 77 -5.03 0.56 16.29
CA GLN A 77 -5.89 -0.63 16.19
C GLN A 77 -5.27 -1.70 15.27
N VAL A 78 -4.83 -1.34 14.06
CA VAL A 78 -4.27 -2.34 13.13
C VAL A 78 -2.91 -2.85 13.58
N LEU A 79 -2.09 -2.01 14.25
CA LEU A 79 -0.78 -2.42 14.73
C LEU A 79 -0.92 -3.38 15.92
N THR A 80 -1.79 -3.05 16.88
CA THR A 80 -2.06 -3.93 18.04
C THR A 80 -2.79 -5.22 17.66
N GLU A 81 -3.69 -5.19 16.66
CA GLU A 81 -4.30 -6.39 16.07
C GLU A 81 -3.22 -7.31 15.48
N GLY A 82 -2.39 -6.76 14.59
CA GLY A 82 -1.29 -7.52 13.99
C GLY A 82 -0.36 -8.11 15.05
N GLY A 83 -0.05 -7.35 16.10
CA GLY A 83 0.85 -7.81 17.16
C GLY A 83 0.30 -9.00 17.93
N ARG A 84 -0.99 -8.96 18.29
CA ARG A 84 -1.67 -10.09 18.95
C ARG A 84 -1.65 -11.33 18.09
N VAL A 85 -1.98 -11.21 16.80
CA VAL A 85 -1.95 -12.33 15.86
C VAL A 85 -0.54 -12.90 15.72
N LEU A 86 0.49 -12.05 15.62
CA LEU A 86 1.87 -12.52 15.53
C LEU A 86 2.31 -13.27 16.80
N LEU A 87 1.92 -12.81 17.98
CA LEU A 87 2.22 -13.50 19.24
C LEU A 87 1.60 -14.90 19.32
N GLU A 88 0.39 -15.09 18.79
CA GLU A 88 -0.26 -16.40 18.69
C GLU A 88 0.48 -17.35 17.72
N HIS A 89 1.28 -16.82 16.80
CA HIS A 89 1.98 -17.57 15.76
C HIS A 89 3.51 -17.47 15.89
N GLY A 90 4.02 -17.54 17.12
CA GLY A 90 5.46 -17.63 17.39
C GLY A 90 6.20 -16.28 17.43
N GLY A 91 5.48 -15.18 17.55
CA GLY A 91 6.02 -13.85 17.91
C GLY A 91 6.80 -13.14 16.80
N SER A 92 6.71 -13.60 15.55
CA SER A 92 7.36 -12.91 14.42
C SER A 92 6.57 -13.09 13.12
N PHE A 93 6.72 -12.15 12.19
CA PHE A 93 6.09 -12.27 10.87
C PHE A 93 6.61 -13.49 10.09
N ARG A 94 7.90 -13.83 10.24
CA ARG A 94 8.49 -15.02 9.61
C ARG A 94 7.85 -16.31 10.10
N SER A 95 7.67 -16.45 11.42
CA SER A 95 7.00 -17.59 12.02
C SER A 95 5.56 -17.69 11.53
N PHE A 96 4.82 -16.57 11.57
CA PHE A 96 3.44 -16.47 11.10
C PHE A 96 3.29 -16.90 9.63
N ILE A 97 4.12 -16.36 8.73
CA ILE A 97 3.95 -16.56 7.29
C ILE A 97 4.47 -17.92 6.79
N SER A 98 5.28 -18.62 7.60
CA SER A 98 5.91 -19.90 7.23
C SER A 98 4.91 -20.99 6.83
N GLN A 99 3.73 -21.02 7.45
CA GLN A 99 2.68 -22.00 7.15
C GLN A 99 2.06 -21.85 5.75
N ALA A 100 2.30 -20.73 5.08
CA ALA A 100 1.91 -20.53 3.68
C ALA A 100 2.84 -21.23 2.67
N GLY A 101 3.99 -21.77 3.12
CA GLY A 101 4.88 -22.58 2.29
C GLY A 101 5.54 -21.82 1.14
N ASN A 102 5.92 -20.55 1.37
CA ASN A 102 6.54 -19.67 0.36
C ASN A 102 5.73 -19.49 -0.93
N ASP A 103 4.39 -19.55 -0.85
CA ASP A 103 3.48 -19.31 -1.97
C ASP A 103 2.76 -17.97 -1.78
N ALA A 104 2.96 -17.03 -2.71
CA ALA A 104 2.44 -15.66 -2.58
C ALA A 104 0.92 -15.60 -2.39
N ARG A 105 0.17 -16.47 -3.08
CA ARG A 105 -1.29 -16.55 -2.93
C ARG A 105 -1.67 -17.00 -1.52
N LYS A 106 -1.08 -18.10 -1.06
CA LYS A 106 -1.36 -18.64 0.29
C LYS A 106 -0.96 -17.67 1.38
N MET A 107 0.11 -16.90 1.16
CA MET A 107 0.57 -15.86 2.06
C MET A 107 -0.47 -14.74 2.19
N VAL A 108 -1.02 -14.24 1.08
CA VAL A 108 -2.09 -13.23 1.10
C VAL A 108 -3.36 -13.80 1.74
N GLU A 109 -3.79 -15.00 1.35
CA GLU A 109 -4.96 -15.67 1.92
C GLU A 109 -4.83 -15.79 3.45
N LEU A 110 -3.65 -16.19 3.94
CA LEU A 110 -3.37 -16.31 5.36
C LEU A 110 -3.41 -14.96 6.10
N VAL A 111 -2.78 -13.93 5.55
CA VAL A 111 -2.79 -12.58 6.13
C VAL A 111 -4.23 -12.08 6.27
N VAL A 112 -5.02 -12.22 5.21
CA VAL A 112 -6.43 -11.78 5.17
C VAL A 112 -7.30 -12.60 6.12
N GLU A 113 -7.06 -13.90 6.23
CA GLU A 113 -7.79 -14.78 7.14
C GLU A 113 -7.52 -14.39 8.60
N LYS A 114 -6.25 -14.23 8.99
CA LYS A 114 -5.86 -14.06 10.40
C LYS A 114 -5.82 -12.61 10.88
N ILE A 115 -5.66 -11.64 9.99
CA ILE A 115 -5.53 -10.22 10.35
C ILE A 115 -6.63 -9.41 9.63
N PRO A 116 -7.84 -9.29 10.22
CA PRO A 116 -9.00 -8.67 9.58
C PRO A 116 -8.79 -7.26 9.02
N SER A 117 -7.89 -6.45 9.58
CA SER A 117 -7.55 -5.12 9.03
C SER A 117 -6.88 -5.13 7.64
N TYR A 118 -6.60 -6.31 7.10
CA TYR A 118 -6.15 -6.52 5.71
C TYR A 118 -7.27 -6.97 4.75
N ARG A 119 -8.51 -7.21 5.23
CA ARG A 119 -9.68 -7.64 4.42
C ARG A 119 -10.29 -6.49 3.62
N ASP A 120 -9.52 -5.99 2.68
CA ASP A 120 -9.90 -4.96 1.72
C ASP A 120 -10.86 -5.52 0.66
N GLU A 121 -12.16 -5.37 0.93
CA GLU A 121 -13.27 -5.93 0.16
C GLU A 121 -14.38 -4.91 -0.07
N ALA A 122 -15.15 -5.09 -1.15
CA ALA A 122 -16.29 -4.25 -1.50
C ALA A 122 -17.41 -5.06 -2.16
N THR A 123 -18.57 -4.45 -2.33
CA THR A 123 -19.66 -5.00 -3.15
C THR A 123 -19.84 -4.15 -4.40
N TYR A 124 -19.73 -4.78 -5.57
CA TYR A 124 -19.91 -4.14 -6.87
C TYR A 124 -20.95 -4.90 -7.68
N GLU A 125 -22.02 -4.22 -8.13
CA GLU A 125 -23.09 -4.85 -8.93
C GLU A 125 -23.65 -6.13 -8.26
N GLY A 126 -23.81 -6.10 -6.92
CA GLY A 126 -24.29 -7.23 -6.12
C GLY A 126 -23.27 -8.37 -5.92
N LYS A 127 -22.04 -8.24 -6.42
CA LYS A 127 -20.97 -9.22 -6.24
C LYS A 127 -19.95 -8.74 -5.21
N ARG A 128 -19.57 -9.61 -4.29
CA ARG A 128 -18.44 -9.36 -3.39
C ARG A 128 -17.15 -9.48 -4.19
N ILE A 129 -16.30 -8.47 -4.07
CA ILE A 129 -14.98 -8.42 -4.68
C ILE A 129 -13.92 -8.12 -3.62
N SER A 130 -12.67 -8.40 -3.94
CA SER A 130 -11.55 -8.21 -3.04
C SER A 130 -10.38 -7.56 -3.76
N PHE A 131 -9.75 -6.59 -3.11
CA PHE A 131 -8.52 -5.96 -3.59
C PHE A 131 -7.32 -6.42 -2.79
N TYR A 132 -7.47 -6.63 -1.48
CA TYR A 132 -6.40 -7.08 -0.57
C TYR A 132 -5.09 -6.29 -0.72
N LYS A 133 -5.13 -5.01 -1.11
CA LYS A 133 -3.96 -4.23 -1.55
C LYS A 133 -2.83 -4.24 -0.53
N ARG A 134 -3.13 -3.97 0.74
CA ARG A 134 -2.13 -3.98 1.81
C ARG A 134 -1.54 -5.36 2.07
N ALA A 135 -2.31 -6.43 1.88
CA ALA A 135 -1.82 -7.80 2.09
C ALA A 135 -0.89 -8.19 0.94
N GLN A 136 -1.25 -7.83 -0.28
CA GLN A 136 -0.39 -8.00 -1.45
C GLN A 136 0.93 -7.23 -1.31
N ILE A 137 0.89 -5.97 -0.86
CA ILE A 137 2.11 -5.19 -0.54
C ILE A 137 2.96 -5.89 0.50
N LEU A 138 2.37 -6.37 1.60
CA LEU A 138 3.11 -7.04 2.67
C LEU A 138 3.86 -8.27 2.14
N VAL A 139 3.24 -9.06 1.26
CA VAL A 139 3.88 -10.23 0.62
C VAL A 139 4.97 -9.80 -0.37
N ALA A 140 4.74 -8.74 -1.15
CA ALA A 140 5.74 -8.23 -2.09
C ALA A 140 6.95 -7.61 -1.38
N ASP A 141 6.73 -6.89 -0.27
CA ASP A 141 7.80 -6.36 0.58
C ASP A 141 8.61 -7.51 1.22
N PHE A 142 7.91 -8.55 1.70
CA PHE A 142 8.56 -9.74 2.25
C PHE A 142 9.40 -10.47 1.20
N TRP A 143 8.87 -10.62 -0.02
CA TRP A 143 9.62 -11.16 -1.16
C TRP A 143 10.90 -10.35 -1.43
N GLY A 144 10.79 -9.01 -1.48
CA GLY A 144 11.95 -8.13 -1.68
C GLY A 144 13.01 -8.27 -0.59
N VAL A 145 12.59 -8.40 0.68
CA VAL A 145 13.51 -8.64 1.80
C VAL A 145 14.17 -10.02 1.72
N MET A 146 13.42 -11.07 1.38
CA MET A 146 13.99 -12.42 1.21
C MET A 146 15.01 -12.46 0.08
N ALA A 147 14.70 -11.85 -1.08
CA ALA A 147 15.61 -11.76 -2.21
C ALA A 147 16.90 -10.99 -1.84
N ALA A 148 16.79 -9.86 -1.14
CA ALA A 148 17.94 -9.07 -0.70
C ALA A 148 18.84 -9.79 0.32
N ARG A 149 18.30 -10.79 1.03
CA ARG A 149 19.05 -11.62 1.98
C ARG A 149 19.45 -12.99 1.43
N GLU A 150 19.10 -13.28 0.17
CA GLU A 150 19.30 -14.58 -0.46
C GLU A 150 18.63 -15.75 0.33
N GLU A 151 17.52 -15.47 1.02
CA GLU A 151 16.86 -16.40 1.95
C GLU A 151 15.73 -17.24 1.32
N GLY A 152 15.92 -17.72 0.09
CA GLY A 152 14.94 -18.51 -0.65
C GLY A 152 13.93 -17.68 -1.45
N ASP A 153 13.16 -18.36 -2.30
CA ASP A 153 12.24 -17.71 -3.24
C ASP A 153 10.78 -17.84 -2.78
N ILE A 154 9.94 -16.91 -3.24
CA ILE A 154 8.49 -16.95 -3.09
C ILE A 154 7.90 -17.28 -4.45
N ILE A 155 7.20 -18.41 -4.54
CA ILE A 155 6.57 -18.86 -5.78
C ILE A 155 5.21 -18.18 -5.99
N ASN A 156 4.68 -18.27 -7.21
CA ASN A 156 3.36 -17.75 -7.58
C ASN A 156 3.19 -16.23 -7.40
N MET A 157 4.28 -15.47 -7.50
CA MET A 157 4.25 -14.00 -7.45
C MET A 157 3.37 -13.36 -8.54
N ASP A 158 3.15 -14.05 -9.67
CA ASP A 158 2.21 -13.63 -10.72
C ASP A 158 0.74 -13.58 -10.28
N TRP A 159 0.41 -14.17 -9.13
CA TRP A 159 -0.92 -14.05 -8.53
C TRP A 159 -1.17 -12.65 -7.94
N LEU A 160 -0.10 -11.95 -7.54
CA LEU A 160 -0.23 -10.56 -7.10
C LEU A 160 -0.56 -9.67 -8.30
N THR A 161 -1.48 -8.74 -8.07
CA THR A 161 -1.82 -7.66 -9.01
C THR A 161 -0.98 -6.43 -8.72
N MET A 162 -1.17 -5.37 -9.52
CA MET A 162 -0.78 -4.03 -9.07
C MET A 162 -1.52 -3.62 -7.80
N PHE A 163 -0.95 -2.72 -7.03
CA PHE A 163 -1.44 -2.33 -5.72
C PHE A 163 -2.32 -1.10 -5.87
N ALA A 164 -3.63 -1.32 -6.09
CA ALA A 164 -4.61 -0.28 -6.39
C ALA A 164 -4.75 0.77 -5.26
N ASP A 165 -3.86 1.77 -5.29
CA ASP A 165 -3.82 2.96 -4.45
C ASP A 165 -4.42 4.18 -5.18
N TYR A 166 -4.12 5.40 -4.73
CA TYR A 166 -4.59 6.64 -5.35
C TYR A 166 -3.60 7.29 -6.34
N ARG A 167 -2.32 6.91 -6.35
CA ARG A 167 -1.28 7.50 -7.21
C ARG A 167 -1.08 6.75 -8.51
N VAL A 168 -1.12 5.42 -8.49
CA VAL A 168 -0.96 4.61 -9.70
C VAL A 168 -2.10 4.85 -10.69
N PRO A 169 -3.39 4.95 -10.30
CA PRO A 169 -4.45 5.34 -11.23
C PRO A 169 -4.23 6.71 -11.87
N GLN A 170 -3.70 7.69 -11.12
CA GLN A 170 -3.36 9.02 -11.64
C GLN A 170 -2.30 8.91 -12.75
N ALA A 171 -1.26 8.10 -12.55
CA ALA A 171 -0.23 7.85 -13.56
C ALA A 171 -0.78 7.13 -14.79
N LEU A 172 -1.66 6.14 -14.61
CA LEU A 172 -2.29 5.43 -15.73
C LEU A 172 -3.17 6.37 -16.58
N VAL A 173 -3.87 7.32 -15.98
CA VAL A 173 -4.61 8.36 -16.72
C VAL A 173 -3.65 9.27 -17.48
N TYR A 174 -2.59 9.74 -16.83
CA TYR A 174 -1.59 10.62 -17.44
C TYR A 174 -0.90 9.98 -18.66
N LEU A 175 -0.56 8.70 -18.55
CA LEU A 175 0.04 7.91 -19.62
C LEU A 175 -0.95 7.49 -20.72
N GLY A 176 -2.25 7.79 -20.55
CA GLY A 176 -3.29 7.44 -21.51
C GLY A 176 -3.72 5.96 -21.50
N ALA A 177 -3.35 5.21 -20.45
CA ALA A 177 -3.69 3.79 -20.31
C ALA A 177 -5.13 3.57 -19.81
N ILE A 178 -5.68 4.51 -19.05
CA ILE A 178 -7.10 4.56 -18.66
C ILE A 178 -7.65 5.98 -18.84
N ARG A 179 -8.97 6.12 -18.92
CA ARG A 179 -9.66 7.42 -18.96
C ARG A 179 -10.84 7.41 -17.99
N TYR A 180 -11.01 8.50 -17.24
CA TYR A 180 -12.22 8.73 -16.45
C TYR A 180 -13.34 9.34 -17.30
N SER A 181 -14.58 9.01 -16.97
CA SER A 181 -15.73 9.74 -17.52
C SER A 181 -15.68 11.21 -17.13
N ASP A 182 -16.29 12.08 -17.94
CA ASP A 182 -16.26 13.52 -17.69
C ASP A 182 -16.91 13.85 -16.33
N THR A 183 -17.95 13.11 -15.94
CA THR A 183 -18.59 13.22 -14.62
C THR A 183 -17.63 12.85 -13.48
N LEU A 184 -16.93 11.71 -13.58
CA LEU A 184 -15.98 11.31 -12.54
C LEU A 184 -14.81 12.30 -12.44
N MET A 185 -14.28 12.75 -13.58
CA MET A 185 -13.22 13.77 -13.61
C MET A 185 -13.67 15.07 -12.93
N GLN A 186 -14.92 15.51 -13.15
CA GLN A 186 -15.46 16.70 -12.48
C GLN A 186 -15.60 16.50 -10.96
N THR A 187 -16.12 15.35 -10.52
CA THR A 187 -16.18 14.97 -9.09
C THR A 187 -14.80 15.07 -8.44
N LEU A 188 -13.77 14.51 -9.08
CA LEU A 188 -12.40 14.56 -8.56
C LEU A 188 -11.84 15.99 -8.52
N LYS A 189 -12.11 16.80 -9.54
CA LYS A 189 -11.71 18.22 -9.59
C LYS A 189 -12.38 19.08 -8.53
N ASN A 190 -13.59 18.72 -8.13
CA ASN A 190 -14.29 19.38 -7.03
C ASN A 190 -13.73 19.02 -5.64
N GLY A 191 -12.79 18.07 -5.55
CA GLY A 191 -12.24 17.60 -4.28
C GLY A 191 -13.20 16.73 -3.48
N GLU A 192 -14.20 16.14 -4.13
CA GLU A 192 -15.18 15.27 -3.47
C GLU A 192 -14.50 14.00 -2.93
N LEU A 193 -14.78 13.67 -1.66
CA LEU A 193 -14.34 12.43 -1.05
C LEU A 193 -15.15 11.26 -1.60
N LEU A 194 -14.47 10.20 -2.02
CA LEU A 194 -15.10 8.94 -2.38
C LEU A 194 -15.01 8.00 -1.17
N CYS A 195 -16.16 7.53 -0.70
CA CYS A 195 -16.21 6.56 0.40
C CYS A 195 -15.57 5.22 -0.03
N SER A 196 -14.99 4.50 0.92
CA SER A 196 -14.50 3.13 0.66
C SER A 196 -15.69 2.25 0.25
N GLY A 197 -15.59 1.58 -0.90
CA GLY A 197 -16.68 0.79 -1.46
C GLY A 197 -17.70 1.60 -2.28
N ASP A 198 -17.50 2.91 -2.46
CA ASP A 198 -18.26 3.69 -3.44
C ASP A 198 -18.01 3.10 -4.84
N ARG A 199 -19.07 3.03 -5.66
CA ARG A 199 -18.97 2.47 -7.01
C ARG A 199 -17.82 3.09 -7.81
N ARG A 200 -17.63 4.40 -7.73
CA ARG A 200 -16.59 5.14 -8.47
C ARG A 200 -15.19 4.80 -7.95
N GLU A 201 -15.03 4.67 -6.64
CA GLU A 201 -13.78 4.24 -6.02
C GLU A 201 -13.40 2.82 -6.46
N VAL A 202 -14.37 1.90 -6.38
CA VAL A 202 -14.20 0.52 -6.86
C VAL A 202 -13.86 0.46 -8.35
N GLU A 203 -14.53 1.26 -9.19
CA GLU A 203 -14.27 1.33 -10.63
C GLU A 203 -12.85 1.83 -10.93
N ILE A 204 -12.38 2.87 -10.24
CA ILE A 204 -11.01 3.39 -10.40
C ILE A 204 -10.00 2.28 -10.11
N ARG A 205 -10.15 1.58 -8.98
CA ARG A 205 -9.24 0.50 -8.59
C ARG A 205 -9.29 -0.69 -9.55
N GLY A 206 -10.50 -1.18 -9.85
CA GLY A 206 -10.70 -2.35 -10.71
C GLY A 206 -10.16 -2.10 -12.12
N CYS A 207 -10.45 -0.94 -12.71
CA CYS A 207 -9.92 -0.56 -14.01
C CYS A 207 -8.39 -0.40 -14.00
N SER A 208 -7.81 0.09 -12.91
CA SER A 208 -6.36 0.23 -12.77
C SER A 208 -5.66 -1.13 -12.70
N ILE A 209 -6.21 -2.07 -11.92
CA ILE A 209 -5.72 -3.45 -11.88
C ILE A 209 -5.77 -4.07 -13.27
N TRP A 210 -6.93 -4.00 -13.92
CA TRP A 210 -7.10 -4.58 -15.24
C TRP A 210 -6.18 -3.94 -16.29
N SER A 211 -5.98 -2.61 -16.23
CA SER A 211 -5.05 -1.90 -17.10
C SER A 211 -3.62 -2.43 -16.96
N VAL A 212 -3.14 -2.67 -15.73
CA VAL A 212 -1.80 -3.23 -15.52
C VAL A 212 -1.70 -4.68 -15.98
N GLU A 213 -2.74 -5.50 -15.82
CA GLU A 213 -2.76 -6.85 -16.39
C GLU A 213 -2.62 -6.82 -17.93
N LEU A 214 -3.31 -5.88 -18.60
CA LEU A 214 -3.17 -5.69 -20.04
C LEU A 214 -1.78 -5.17 -20.44
N ILE A 215 -1.18 -4.28 -19.63
CA ILE A 215 0.20 -3.81 -19.84
C ILE A 215 1.18 -4.98 -19.72
N LYS A 216 1.03 -5.83 -18.70
CA LYS A 216 1.84 -7.05 -18.51
C LYS A 216 1.78 -7.95 -19.74
N ASP A 217 0.58 -8.27 -20.20
CA ASP A 217 0.37 -9.09 -21.41
C ASP A 217 1.01 -8.46 -22.64
N ARG A 218 0.93 -7.12 -22.79
CA ARG A 218 1.56 -6.43 -23.91
C ARG A 218 3.09 -6.47 -23.82
N LEU A 219 3.66 -6.29 -22.63
CA LEU A 219 5.11 -6.43 -22.40
C LEU A 219 5.59 -7.83 -22.74
N TYR A 220 4.84 -8.86 -22.38
CA TYR A 220 5.17 -10.26 -22.69
C TYR A 220 5.26 -10.50 -24.20
N LYS A 221 4.31 -9.94 -24.97
CA LYS A 221 4.32 -10.00 -26.44
C LYS A 221 5.53 -9.27 -27.02
N LEU A 222 5.81 -8.06 -26.53
CA LEU A 222 6.92 -7.23 -27.03
C LEU A 222 8.29 -7.88 -26.80
N VAL A 223 8.54 -8.46 -25.62
CA VAL A 223 9.79 -9.16 -25.32
C VAL A 223 9.94 -10.40 -26.20
N ARG A 224 8.85 -11.15 -26.42
CA ARG A 224 8.87 -12.31 -27.32
C ARG A 224 9.15 -11.92 -28.76
N GLU A 225 8.51 -10.87 -29.26
CA GLU A 225 8.69 -10.36 -30.62
C GLU A 225 10.10 -9.81 -30.86
N ARG A 226 10.68 -9.12 -29.88
CA ARG A 226 12.00 -8.47 -29.98
C ARG A 226 13.16 -9.43 -29.72
N ASP A 227 13.05 -10.24 -28.67
CA ASP A 227 14.17 -11.00 -28.11
C ASP A 227 13.99 -12.53 -28.24
N GLY A 228 12.80 -13.01 -28.61
CA GLY A 228 12.47 -14.44 -28.63
C GLY A 228 12.39 -15.08 -27.23
N GLN A 229 12.39 -14.27 -26.17
CA GLN A 229 12.45 -14.73 -24.78
C GLN A 229 11.09 -14.63 -24.05
N THR A 230 10.99 -15.35 -22.93
CA THR A 230 9.89 -15.19 -21.96
C THR A 230 10.17 -13.99 -21.06
N CYS A 231 9.16 -13.16 -20.85
CA CYS A 231 9.23 -12.04 -19.90
C CYS A 231 8.74 -12.51 -18.53
N ASN A 232 9.52 -12.26 -17.48
CA ASN A 232 9.21 -12.64 -16.10
C ASN A 232 8.74 -11.44 -15.26
N VAL A 233 8.21 -10.39 -15.91
CA VAL A 233 7.74 -9.17 -15.24
C VAL A 233 6.30 -9.37 -14.77
N ASN A 234 6.10 -9.55 -13.47
CA ASN A 234 4.76 -9.62 -12.89
C ASN A 234 4.16 -8.22 -12.62
N SER A 235 2.87 -8.19 -12.23
CA SER A 235 2.14 -6.94 -12.01
C SER A 235 2.66 -6.13 -10.81
N ALA A 236 3.24 -6.79 -9.80
CA ALA A 236 3.88 -6.11 -8.67
C ALA A 236 5.14 -5.36 -9.10
N ILE A 237 5.96 -5.91 -10.01
CA ILE A 237 7.13 -5.22 -10.57
C ILE A 237 6.69 -3.99 -11.39
N ILE A 238 5.60 -4.11 -12.15
CA ILE A 238 5.05 -2.96 -12.90
C ILE A 238 4.59 -1.87 -11.91
N ASP A 239 3.96 -2.25 -10.80
CA ASP A 239 3.59 -1.31 -9.74
C ASP A 239 4.81 -0.61 -9.10
N PHE A 240 5.87 -1.38 -8.81
CA PHE A 240 7.15 -0.84 -8.33
C PHE A 240 7.81 0.13 -9.31
N TYR A 241 7.43 0.11 -10.59
CA TYR A 241 7.81 1.15 -11.55
C TYR A 241 6.83 2.33 -11.56
N LEU A 242 5.52 2.06 -11.63
CA LEU A 242 4.48 3.09 -11.77
C LEU A 242 4.37 3.99 -10.54
N TRP A 243 4.55 3.45 -9.33
CA TRP A 243 4.41 4.24 -8.10
C TRP A 243 5.54 5.28 -7.93
N PRO A 244 6.84 4.93 -8.08
CA PRO A 244 7.90 5.93 -8.11
C PRO A 244 7.77 6.91 -9.27
N TYR A 245 7.35 6.44 -10.45
CA TYR A 245 7.05 7.30 -11.59
C TYR A 245 6.01 8.36 -11.22
N ALA A 246 4.90 7.95 -10.59
CA ALA A 246 3.86 8.87 -10.15
C ALA A 246 4.39 9.92 -9.17
N LYS A 247 5.29 9.53 -8.26
CA LYS A 247 5.93 10.44 -7.31
C LYS A 247 6.88 11.42 -8.00
N GLN A 248 7.69 10.95 -8.95
CA GLN A 248 8.65 11.80 -9.69
C GLN A 248 7.93 12.81 -10.59
N HIS A 249 6.84 12.42 -11.23
CA HIS A 249 6.08 13.23 -12.19
C HIS A 249 4.86 13.94 -11.57
N HIS A 250 4.72 13.99 -10.24
CA HIS A 250 3.53 14.52 -9.57
C HIS A 250 3.14 15.94 -10.01
N LYS A 251 4.12 16.80 -10.33
CA LYS A 251 3.87 18.17 -10.81
C LYS A 251 3.27 18.20 -12.21
N GLU A 252 3.75 17.34 -13.11
CA GLU A 252 3.25 17.22 -14.47
C GLU A 252 1.80 16.68 -14.48
N MET A 253 1.50 15.80 -13.53
CA MET A 253 0.18 15.19 -13.36
C MET A 253 -0.80 16.00 -12.50
N ALA A 254 -0.42 17.21 -12.03
CA ALA A 254 -1.25 18.00 -11.10
C ALA A 254 -2.65 18.35 -11.66
N HIS A 255 -2.81 18.34 -12.98
CA HIS A 255 -4.08 18.57 -13.68
C HIS A 255 -5.05 17.37 -13.62
N ILE A 256 -4.59 16.21 -13.15
CA ILE A 256 -5.37 14.98 -12.93
C ILE A 256 -5.45 14.76 -11.41
N PRO A 257 -6.56 15.08 -10.75
CA PRO A 257 -6.65 14.88 -9.30
C PRO A 257 -6.62 13.40 -8.93
N ILE A 258 -6.04 13.08 -7.77
CA ILE A 258 -6.15 11.76 -7.16
C ILE A 258 -7.56 11.59 -6.57
N HIS A 259 -8.03 10.36 -6.46
CA HIS A 259 -9.23 10.11 -5.67
C HIS A 259 -8.89 10.09 -4.18
N HIS A 260 -9.71 10.78 -3.39
CA HIS A 260 -9.52 10.86 -1.95
C HIS A 260 -10.49 9.92 -1.24
N THR A 261 -9.94 8.82 -0.73
CA THR A 261 -10.68 7.86 0.10
C THR A 261 -9.95 7.72 1.43
N ARG A 262 -10.64 8.06 2.52
CA ARG A 262 -10.10 7.99 3.88
C ARG A 262 -10.49 6.64 4.49
N CYS A 263 -9.59 5.67 4.47
CA CYS A 263 -9.78 4.39 5.15
C CYS A 263 -8.43 3.70 5.40
N ILE A 264 -8.46 2.54 6.05
CA ILE A 264 -7.26 1.78 6.40
C ILE A 264 -6.62 1.04 5.21
N TYR A 265 -7.19 1.11 3.99
CA TYR A 265 -6.71 0.38 2.82
C TYR A 265 -5.86 1.22 1.86
N TYR A 266 -6.02 2.54 1.86
CA TYR A 266 -5.32 3.48 0.97
C TYR A 266 -4.10 4.03 1.61
#